data_AF-W9RBM7-F1
#
_entry.id   AF-W9RBM7-F1
#
_cell.length_a   1.000
_cell.length_b   1.000
_cell.length_c   1.000
_cell.angle_alpha   90.00
_cell.angle_beta   90.00
_cell.angle_gamma   90.00
#
_symmetry.space_group_name_H-M   'P 1'
#
loop_
_entity.id
_entity.type
_entity.pdbx_description
1 polymer ?
#
loop_
_entity_poly.entity_id
_entity_poly.type
_entity_poly.pdbx_seq_one_letter_code
_entity_poly.pdbx_strand_id
1 'polypeptide(L)'
;MIGEVVDGPDDGMKRPVLDGIEYDYVFDVDIGDGEPIRKLPYNRSDNAYDAADKWLLKENLPLSYRQQIVEFILQNTGQKDFALDPSFRDPFTGSSAYVPGEYSNMSATAAKPTFKHIPKKGMLVFDVAQFDGILKKITEFNNALLSDQEKKHLAFSDLEISRLGALVNVLKDTSHYHSSKFADTDVAVLLRLLKTWPITMIFPVIDTLRMLILHPDGANVLLQHVEAENDILMEIIKKVSENPSLPANLLTSIRLFSNLFKNSCYFNWLQRHRIEVLDAFSSCYSSPNKNFQLSYSTLILNYAVLLIEKKDLEGQSQVLSAALEIAEEQNLEVDSKFRALVATGSLMLDGLVKRIALDFDVANIAKAAKASKDSKVSEVGADIELLTKTS
;
A
#
# COMPACT_ATOMS: atom_id res chain seq x y z
N MET A 1 7.40 8.02 6.65
CA MET A 1 7.14 9.04 7.68
C MET A 1 7.96 10.23 7.26
N ILE A 2 7.37 11.40 7.02
CA ILE A 2 8.14 12.60 6.65
C ILE A 2 8.15 13.54 7.86
N GLY A 3 9.36 13.82 8.36
CA GLY A 3 9.70 14.94 9.24
C GLY A 3 9.33 14.81 10.72
N GLU A 4 10.31 15.07 11.59
CA GLU A 4 10.10 15.45 12.99
C GLU A 4 10.38 16.96 13.11
N VAL A 5 9.55 17.67 13.88
CA VAL A 5 9.55 19.12 13.98
C VAL A 5 10.71 19.58 14.86
N VAL A 6 11.57 20.45 14.36
CA VAL A 6 12.48 21.24 15.20
C VAL A 6 12.10 22.71 15.07
N ASP A 7 11.63 23.27 16.19
CA ASP A 7 11.30 24.66 16.48
C ASP A 7 10.24 25.37 15.61
N GLY A 8 9.03 25.50 16.18
CA GLY A 8 8.10 26.59 15.86
C GLY A 8 8.22 27.71 16.91
N PRO A 9 8.31 29.00 16.53
CA PRO A 9 8.48 30.05 17.51
C PRO A 9 7.15 30.38 18.19
N ASP A 10 7.19 30.30 19.51
CA ASP A 10 6.49 31.19 20.44
C ASP A 10 6.82 32.66 20.06
N ASP A 11 5.88 33.57 20.31
CA ASP A 11 5.68 34.89 19.66
C ASP A 11 6.80 35.97 19.86
N GLY A 12 8.08 35.57 19.99
CA GLY A 12 9.19 36.46 20.35
C GLY A 12 10.61 36.05 19.95
N MET A 13 10.83 35.09 19.04
CA MET A 13 12.20 34.69 18.60
C MET A 13 12.42 34.84 17.08
N LYS A 14 13.67 35.18 16.73
CA LYS A 14 14.17 35.56 15.40
C LYS A 14 13.74 34.59 14.28
N ARG A 15 13.37 35.15 13.12
CA ARG A 15 13.06 34.38 11.91
C ARG A 15 14.24 33.49 11.49
N PRO A 16 14.00 32.21 11.16
CA PRO A 16 15.05 31.32 10.67
C PRO A 16 15.65 31.82 9.35
N VAL A 17 16.97 31.74 9.23
CA VAL A 17 17.72 32.14 8.04
C VAL A 17 18.22 30.90 7.32
N LEU A 18 17.93 30.80 6.02
CA LEU A 18 18.46 29.78 5.12
C LEU A 18 19.10 30.47 3.91
N ASP A 19 20.36 30.14 3.62
CA ASP A 19 21.13 30.73 2.51
C ASP A 19 21.19 32.27 2.54
N GLY A 20 21.18 32.87 3.74
CA GLY A 20 21.21 34.33 3.92
C GLY A 20 19.86 35.04 3.75
N ILE A 21 18.76 34.29 3.58
CA ILE A 21 17.39 34.81 3.45
C ILE A 21 16.58 34.41 4.69
N GLU A 22 15.86 35.36 5.28
CA GLU A 22 14.92 35.11 6.38
C GLU A 22 13.59 34.55 5.88
N TYR A 23 13.08 33.53 6.57
CA TYR A 23 11.78 32.92 6.30
C TYR A 23 10.91 32.90 7.56
N ASP A 24 9.59 32.80 7.41
CA ASP A 24 8.72 32.56 8.57
C ASP A 24 8.91 31.13 9.12
N TYR A 25 9.20 30.16 8.25
CA TYR A 25 9.49 28.76 8.60
C TYR A 25 10.63 28.17 7.76
N VAL A 26 11.45 27.33 8.37
CA VAL A 26 12.39 26.45 7.67
C VAL A 26 12.23 25.06 8.25
N PHE A 27 11.59 24.16 7.51
CA PHE A 27 11.30 22.81 7.98
C PHE A 27 12.43 21.84 7.64
N ASP A 28 12.71 20.92 8.56
CA ASP A 28 13.59 19.78 8.33
C ASP A 28 12.75 18.61 7.80
N VAL A 29 12.93 18.29 6.51
CA VAL A 29 12.17 17.28 5.78
C VAL A 29 13.03 16.04 5.60
N ASP A 30 12.68 14.97 6.30
CA ASP A 30 13.20 13.63 6.08
C ASP A 30 12.41 12.94 4.98
N ILE A 31 13.09 12.51 3.92
CA ILE A 31 12.49 11.88 2.74
C ILE A 31 12.47 10.34 2.88
N GLY A 32 13.12 9.80 3.92
CA GLY A 32 13.26 8.36 4.16
C GLY A 32 14.52 7.77 3.52
N ASP A 33 14.69 6.46 3.65
CA ASP A 33 15.75 5.65 3.02
C ASP A 33 17.21 6.01 3.38
N GLY A 34 17.43 6.74 4.48
CA GLY A 34 18.77 7.11 4.94
C GLY A 34 19.39 8.27 4.16
N GLU A 35 18.59 8.96 3.34
CA GLU A 35 18.98 10.21 2.69
C GLU A 35 19.17 11.36 3.71
N PRO A 36 20.01 12.36 3.41
CA PRO A 36 20.17 13.51 4.29
C PRO A 36 18.86 14.29 4.45
N ILE A 37 18.60 14.75 5.67
CA ILE A 37 17.50 15.68 5.99
C ILE A 37 17.67 16.95 5.14
N ARG A 38 16.58 17.40 4.52
CA ARG A 38 16.58 18.55 3.61
C ARG A 38 15.77 19.72 4.17
N LYS A 39 16.22 20.96 3.94
CA LYS A 39 15.56 22.15 4.46
C LYS A 39 14.52 22.70 3.48
N LEU A 40 13.29 22.88 3.93
CA LEU A 40 12.18 23.47 3.18
C LEU A 40 11.85 24.87 3.73
N PRO A 41 12.23 25.95 3.03
CA PRO A 41 11.85 27.30 3.44
C PRO A 41 10.42 27.65 3.03
N TYR A 42 9.67 28.35 3.90
CA TYR A 42 8.29 28.77 3.63
C TYR A 42 7.93 30.08 4.35
N ASN A 43 7.27 31.02 3.65
CA ASN A 43 6.64 32.19 4.27
C ASN A 43 5.13 32.03 4.34
N ARG A 44 4.48 32.60 5.37
CA ARG A 44 3.00 32.56 5.51
C ARG A 44 2.26 33.19 4.34
N SER A 45 2.93 34.12 3.63
CA SER A 45 2.41 34.79 2.43
C SER A 45 2.52 33.96 1.15
N ASP A 46 3.29 32.87 1.15
CA ASP A 46 3.52 32.06 -0.04
C ASP A 46 2.37 31.08 -0.27
N ASN A 47 2.12 30.71 -1.53
CA ASN A 47 1.20 29.61 -1.84
C ASN A 47 1.90 28.27 -1.56
N ALA A 48 1.28 27.40 -0.76
CA ALA A 48 1.85 26.11 -0.37
C ALA A 48 2.14 25.17 -1.56
N TYR A 49 1.33 25.19 -2.62
CA TYR A 49 1.57 24.39 -3.83
C TYR A 49 2.78 24.90 -4.60
N ASP A 50 2.91 26.21 -4.78
CA ASP A 50 4.06 26.81 -5.46
C ASP A 50 5.36 26.59 -4.65
N ALA A 51 5.29 26.69 -3.33
CA ALA A 51 6.42 26.42 -2.45
C ALA A 51 6.86 24.96 -2.53
N ALA A 52 5.91 24.01 -2.49
CA ALA A 52 6.19 22.58 -2.65
C ALA A 52 6.81 22.27 -4.02
N ASP A 53 6.27 22.83 -5.11
CA ASP A 53 6.80 22.62 -6.46
C ASP A 53 8.22 23.16 -6.64
N LYS A 54 8.46 24.39 -6.20
CA LYS A 54 9.80 25.00 -6.25
C LYS A 54 10.80 24.18 -5.44
N TRP A 55 10.40 23.71 -4.26
CA TRP A 55 11.27 22.91 -3.41
C TRP A 55 11.59 21.53 -4.01
N LEU A 56 10.58 20.81 -4.49
CA LEU A 56 10.77 19.50 -5.14
C LEU A 56 11.68 19.60 -6.36
N LEU A 57 11.51 20.64 -7.19
CA LEU A 57 12.37 20.89 -8.34
C LEU A 57 13.80 21.25 -7.91
N LYS A 58 13.98 22.11 -6.90
CA LYS A 58 15.29 22.50 -6.37
C LYS A 58 16.06 21.29 -5.83
N GLU A 59 15.35 20.40 -5.15
CA GLU A 59 15.92 19.21 -4.51
C GLU A 59 16.02 18.00 -5.46
N ASN A 60 15.61 18.15 -6.72
CA ASN A 60 15.56 17.08 -7.72
C ASN A 60 14.74 15.86 -7.26
N LEU A 61 13.60 16.13 -6.62
CA LEU A 61 12.68 15.14 -6.10
C LEU A 61 11.45 14.97 -7.01
N PRO A 62 10.86 13.76 -7.08
CA PRO A 62 9.66 13.50 -7.86
C PRO A 62 8.48 14.42 -7.47
N LEU A 63 7.82 15.02 -8.47
CA LEU A 63 6.60 15.84 -8.28
C LEU A 63 5.43 15.04 -7.69
N SER A 64 5.50 13.71 -7.66
CA SER A 64 4.53 12.85 -6.97
C SER A 64 4.45 13.14 -5.47
N TYR A 65 5.51 13.69 -4.86
CA TYR A 65 5.52 14.08 -3.45
C TYR A 65 4.81 15.42 -3.20
N ARG A 66 4.39 16.15 -4.24
CA ARG A 66 3.75 17.48 -4.13
C ARG A 66 2.65 17.51 -3.08
N GLN A 67 1.70 16.59 -3.18
CA GLN A 67 0.54 16.59 -2.29
C GLN A 67 0.95 16.34 -0.83
N GLN A 68 1.91 15.45 -0.60
CA GLN A 68 2.43 15.15 0.74
C GLN A 68 3.19 16.35 1.35
N ILE A 69 3.98 17.06 0.54
CA ILE A 69 4.71 18.25 0.98
C ILE A 69 3.75 19.42 1.24
N VAL A 70 2.71 19.60 0.43
CA VAL A 70 1.68 20.60 0.67
C VAL A 70 0.95 20.33 1.98
N GLU A 71 0.53 19.09 2.20
CA GLU A 71 -0.13 18.69 3.46
C GLU A 71 0.78 18.91 4.66
N PHE A 72 2.08 18.60 4.53
CA PHE A 72 3.09 18.86 5.54
C PHE A 72 3.22 20.36 5.85
N ILE A 73 3.31 21.23 4.84
CA ILE A 73 3.39 22.69 5.02
C ILE A 73 2.13 23.20 5.74
N LEU A 74 0.94 22.82 5.25
CA LEU A 74 -0.34 23.30 5.82
C LEU A 74 -0.54 22.82 7.26
N GLN A 75 -0.13 21.59 7.55
CA GLN A 75 -0.21 21.02 8.90
C GLN A 75 0.70 21.75 9.89
N ASN A 76 1.93 22.10 9.48
CA ASN A 76 2.93 22.70 10.38
C ASN A 76 2.86 24.24 10.45
N THR A 77 2.06 24.88 9.61
CA THR A 77 1.88 26.34 9.58
C THR A 77 0.58 26.80 10.25
N GLY A 78 -0.25 25.87 10.72
CA GLY A 78 -1.56 26.18 11.32
C GLY A 78 -2.60 26.68 10.30
N GLN A 79 -2.33 26.57 9.00
CA GLN A 79 -3.23 27.01 7.91
C GLN A 79 -4.27 25.94 7.53
N LYS A 80 -4.52 24.95 8.40
CA LYS A 80 -5.42 23.81 8.14
C LYS A 80 -6.90 24.22 7.93
N ASP A 81 -7.27 25.44 8.33
CA ASP A 81 -8.62 26.00 8.22
C ASP A 81 -8.77 27.13 7.18
N PHE A 82 -7.87 27.22 6.18
CA PHE A 82 -8.10 28.14 5.05
C PHE A 82 -9.24 27.61 4.17
N ALA A 83 -10.47 28.00 4.52
CA ALA A 83 -11.58 28.01 3.59
C ALA A 83 -11.21 28.99 2.45
N LEU A 84 -11.22 28.49 1.21
CA LEU A 84 -11.12 29.35 0.03
C LEU A 84 -12.25 30.39 0.12
N ASP A 85 -11.89 31.67 0.15
CA ASP A 85 -12.85 32.76 0.02
C ASP A 85 -13.61 32.57 -1.32
N PRO A 86 -14.96 32.42 -1.31
CA PRO A 86 -15.77 32.29 -2.52
C PRO A 86 -15.69 33.51 -3.46
N SER A 87 -14.97 34.56 -3.07
CA SER A 87 -14.79 35.78 -3.85
C SER A 87 -13.76 35.65 -5.00
N PHE A 88 -12.92 34.60 -5.03
CA PHE A 88 -11.97 34.39 -6.14
C PHE A 88 -12.64 33.69 -7.33
N ARG A 89 -13.15 34.50 -8.27
CA ARG A 89 -13.75 34.05 -9.53
C ARG A 89 -12.67 33.89 -10.60
N ASP A 90 -12.46 32.68 -11.07
CA ASP A 90 -11.65 32.42 -12.28
C ASP A 90 -12.39 32.95 -13.53
N PRO A 91 -11.78 33.87 -14.32
CA PRO A 91 -12.36 34.41 -15.54
C PRO A 91 -12.70 33.39 -16.65
N PHE A 92 -12.22 32.13 -16.56
CA PHE A 92 -12.38 31.16 -17.65
C PHE A 92 -13.44 30.07 -17.46
N THR A 93 -14.17 30.02 -16.34
CA THR A 93 -15.33 29.12 -16.15
C THR A 93 -16.51 29.81 -15.48
N GLY A 94 -17.07 30.80 -16.17
CA GLY A 94 -18.22 31.59 -15.72
C GLY A 94 -19.44 30.75 -15.31
N SER A 95 -19.85 30.91 -14.05
CA SER A 95 -21.04 30.32 -13.45
C SER A 95 -22.31 31.00 -13.97
N SER A 96 -22.83 30.52 -15.10
CA SER A 96 -24.15 30.90 -15.61
C SER A 96 -24.93 29.69 -16.14
N ALA A 97 -25.05 28.67 -15.29
CA ALA A 97 -26.12 27.68 -15.43
C ALA A 97 -27.30 28.12 -14.56
N TYR A 98 -28.40 28.50 -15.22
CA TYR A 98 -29.69 28.78 -14.59
C TYR A 98 -30.30 27.47 -14.06
N VAL A 99 -30.59 27.39 -12.76
CA VAL A 99 -31.41 26.32 -12.17
C VAL A 99 -32.68 26.97 -11.58
N PRO A 100 -33.87 26.72 -12.16
CA PRO A 100 -35.11 27.28 -11.64
C PRO A 100 -35.51 26.62 -10.31
N GLY A 101 -35.97 27.46 -9.38
CA GLY A 101 -36.01 27.22 -7.94
C GLY A 101 -36.91 26.08 -7.44
N GLU A 102 -36.47 25.53 -6.31
CA GLU A 102 -37.30 24.73 -5.42
C GLU A 102 -37.22 25.25 -3.99
N TYR A 103 -38.38 25.17 -3.35
CA TYR A 103 -38.78 25.79 -2.11
C TYR A 103 -38.07 25.14 -0.91
N SER A 104 -37.67 25.97 0.04
CA SER A 104 -37.05 25.58 1.31
C SER A 104 -37.98 24.72 2.17
N ASN A 105 -37.79 23.40 2.14
CA ASN A 105 -38.24 22.50 3.19
C ASN A 105 -37.06 22.18 4.12
N MET A 106 -37.03 22.83 5.29
CA MET A 106 -36.18 22.42 6.41
C MET A 106 -36.73 21.12 7.01
N SER A 107 -36.41 19.99 6.40
CA SER A 107 -36.35 18.72 7.12
C SER A 107 -34.92 18.55 7.62
N ALA A 108 -34.71 18.55 8.94
CA ALA A 108 -33.45 18.16 9.54
C ALA A 108 -33.18 16.68 9.22
N THR A 109 -32.53 16.41 8.09
CA THR A 109 -31.91 15.11 7.85
C THR A 109 -30.83 14.95 8.90
N ALA A 110 -30.97 13.98 9.80
CA ALA A 110 -29.92 13.61 10.74
C ALA A 110 -28.61 13.49 9.96
N ALA A 111 -27.60 14.30 10.34
CA ALA A 111 -26.32 14.28 9.68
C ALA A 111 -25.78 12.84 9.74
N LYS A 112 -25.51 12.23 8.59
CA LYS A 112 -24.91 10.90 8.54
C LYS A 112 -23.58 10.95 9.32
N PRO A 113 -23.30 9.96 10.17
CA PRO A 113 -22.02 9.91 10.88
C PRO A 113 -20.87 9.93 9.86
N THR A 114 -19.94 10.87 10.04
CA THR A 114 -18.70 10.95 9.26
C THR A 114 -17.62 10.16 9.98
N PHE A 115 -17.00 9.21 9.28
CA PHE A 115 -15.92 8.38 9.79
C PHE A 115 -14.58 8.86 9.23
N LYS A 116 -13.51 8.77 10.01
CA LYS A 116 -12.19 9.28 9.61
C LYS A 116 -11.41 8.28 8.74
N HIS A 117 -11.46 7.01 9.09
CA HIS A 117 -10.59 5.96 8.51
C HIS A 117 -11.34 4.91 7.69
N ILE A 118 -12.66 4.82 7.86
CA ILE A 118 -13.50 3.81 7.20
C ILE A 118 -14.63 4.45 6.38
N PRO A 119 -15.12 3.78 5.32
CA PRO A 119 -14.62 2.52 4.80
C PRO A 119 -13.37 2.75 3.93
N LYS A 120 -12.47 1.76 3.87
CA LYS A 120 -11.32 1.81 2.96
C LYS A 120 -11.81 1.81 1.52
N LYS A 121 -11.31 2.76 0.73
CA LYS A 121 -11.45 2.77 -0.74
C LYS A 121 -10.10 2.50 -1.40
N GLY A 122 -10.10 1.65 -2.41
CA GLY A 122 -8.90 1.26 -3.17
C GLY A 122 -7.97 0.27 -2.44
N MET A 123 -7.01 -0.25 -3.18
CA MET A 123 -6.09 -1.30 -2.73
C MET A 123 -4.76 -0.72 -2.28
N LEU A 124 -4.07 -1.44 -1.38
CA LEU A 124 -2.68 -1.17 -1.00
C LEU A 124 -1.73 -2.10 -1.76
N VAL A 125 -0.53 -1.61 -2.05
CA VAL A 125 0.50 -2.35 -2.80
C VAL A 125 1.87 -2.22 -2.13
N PHE A 126 2.78 -3.12 -2.50
CA PHE A 126 4.20 -3.12 -2.17
C PHE A 126 4.99 -2.82 -3.45
N ASP A 127 5.24 -1.54 -3.70
CA ASP A 127 5.83 -1.00 -4.93
C ASP A 127 7.31 -0.59 -4.81
N VAL A 128 7.90 -0.70 -3.62
CA VAL A 128 9.32 -0.40 -3.39
C VAL A 128 10.19 -1.66 -3.58
N ALA A 129 11.12 -1.63 -4.53
CA ALA A 129 12.04 -2.74 -4.82
C ALA A 129 13.50 -2.32 -4.83
N GLN A 130 14.35 -3.11 -4.18
CA GLN A 130 15.81 -2.98 -4.24
C GLN A 130 16.34 -3.79 -5.45
N PHE A 131 16.05 -3.32 -6.66
CA PHE A 131 16.33 -4.06 -7.90
C PHE A 131 17.79 -4.52 -8.03
N ASP A 132 18.76 -3.70 -7.62
CA ASP A 132 20.18 -4.08 -7.67
C ASP A 132 20.50 -5.21 -6.68
N GLY A 133 19.87 -5.20 -5.50
CA GLY A 133 19.95 -6.29 -4.53
C GLY A 133 19.31 -7.57 -5.04
N ILE A 134 18.14 -7.47 -5.69
CA ILE A 134 17.45 -8.61 -6.32
C ILE A 134 18.35 -9.23 -7.40
N LEU A 135 18.84 -8.42 -8.34
CA LEU A 135 19.73 -8.87 -9.43
C LEU A 135 20.99 -9.51 -8.87
N LYS A 136 21.64 -8.88 -7.88
CA LYS A 136 22.83 -9.44 -7.21
C LYS A 136 22.55 -10.82 -6.63
N LYS A 137 21.40 -11.01 -5.97
CA LYS A 137 21.04 -12.31 -5.38
C LYS A 137 20.76 -13.38 -6.44
N ILE A 138 20.09 -13.01 -7.53
CA ILE A 138 19.87 -13.91 -8.67
C ILE A 138 21.21 -14.34 -9.26
N THR A 139 22.15 -13.42 -9.47
CA THR A 139 23.50 -13.73 -9.96
C THR A 139 24.27 -14.64 -8.99
N GLU A 140 24.18 -14.39 -7.68
CA GLU A 140 24.81 -15.24 -6.65
C GLU A 140 24.29 -16.69 -6.73
N PHE A 141 22.97 -16.88 -6.78
CA PHE A 141 22.36 -18.20 -6.91
C PHE A 141 22.72 -18.85 -8.25
N ASN A 142 22.74 -18.08 -9.33
CA ASN A 142 23.16 -18.59 -10.63
C ASN A 142 24.58 -19.15 -10.60
N ASN A 143 25.52 -18.42 -9.99
CA ASN A 143 26.92 -18.85 -9.88
C ASN A 143 27.07 -20.09 -9.00
N ALA A 144 26.26 -20.20 -7.94
CA ALA A 144 26.20 -21.39 -7.11
C ALA A 144 25.72 -22.61 -7.93
N LEU A 145 24.68 -22.45 -8.75
CA LEU A 145 24.18 -23.51 -9.64
C LEU A 145 25.22 -23.90 -10.70
N LEU A 146 25.93 -22.93 -11.31
CA LEU A 146 26.99 -23.21 -12.28
C LEU A 146 28.16 -24.02 -11.69
N SER A 147 28.40 -23.86 -10.40
CA SER A 147 29.47 -24.55 -9.66
C SER A 147 29.06 -25.96 -9.20
N ASP A 148 27.75 -26.27 -9.20
CA ASP A 148 27.19 -27.56 -8.82
C ASP A 148 27.00 -28.44 -10.07
N GLN A 149 27.75 -29.52 -10.19
CA GLN A 149 27.73 -30.41 -11.38
C GLN A 149 26.35 -31.00 -11.65
N GLU A 150 25.55 -31.30 -10.62
CA GLU A 150 24.22 -31.88 -10.80
C GLU A 150 23.19 -30.82 -11.15
N LYS A 151 23.33 -29.60 -10.61
CA LYS A 151 22.36 -28.52 -10.76
C LYS A 151 22.72 -27.48 -11.84
N LYS A 152 23.88 -27.61 -12.50
CA LYS A 152 24.35 -26.70 -13.55
C LYS A 152 23.34 -26.46 -14.67
N HIS A 153 22.54 -27.48 -15.00
CA HIS A 153 21.50 -27.39 -16.03
C HIS A 153 20.33 -26.43 -15.66
N LEU A 154 20.22 -26.00 -14.40
CA LEU A 154 19.23 -25.04 -13.91
C LEU A 154 19.70 -23.58 -13.96
N ALA A 155 21.00 -23.36 -14.14
CA ALA A 155 21.59 -22.03 -14.23
C ALA A 155 21.12 -21.30 -15.50
N PHE A 156 21.13 -19.97 -15.45
CA PHE A 156 20.95 -19.09 -16.59
C PHE A 156 22.06 -19.28 -17.63
N SER A 157 21.65 -19.14 -18.90
CA SER A 157 22.54 -18.74 -19.98
C SER A 157 22.79 -17.22 -19.98
N ASP A 158 23.88 -16.78 -20.61
CA ASP A 158 24.21 -15.34 -20.73
C ASP A 158 23.07 -14.54 -21.39
N LEU A 159 22.38 -15.15 -22.35
CA LEU A 159 21.22 -14.55 -23.02
C LEU A 159 20.09 -14.29 -22.02
N GLU A 160 19.79 -15.23 -21.14
CA GLU A 160 18.70 -15.09 -20.18
C GLU A 160 19.04 -14.10 -19.06
N ILE A 161 20.32 -13.97 -18.67
CA ILE A 161 20.78 -12.89 -17.78
C ILE A 161 20.53 -11.53 -18.43
N SER A 162 20.87 -11.38 -19.71
CA SER A 162 20.62 -10.14 -20.46
C SER A 162 19.12 -9.80 -20.54
N ARG A 163 18.26 -10.82 -20.78
CA ARG A 163 16.80 -10.66 -20.79
C ARG A 163 16.24 -10.23 -19.44
N LEU A 164 16.71 -10.84 -18.35
CA LEU A 164 16.32 -10.41 -17.00
C LEU A 164 16.72 -8.95 -16.74
N GLY A 165 17.92 -8.54 -17.19
CA GLY A 165 18.36 -7.15 -17.10
C GLY A 165 17.44 -6.19 -17.87
N ALA A 166 17.05 -6.55 -19.09
CA ALA A 166 16.11 -5.76 -19.89
C ALA A 166 14.74 -5.64 -19.21
N LEU A 167 14.22 -6.74 -18.68
CA LEU A 167 12.97 -6.76 -17.91
C LEU A 167 13.06 -5.84 -16.69
N VAL A 168 14.13 -5.93 -15.90
CA VAL A 168 14.33 -5.08 -14.72
C VAL A 168 14.48 -3.61 -15.08
N ASN A 169 15.10 -3.28 -16.22
CA ASN A 169 15.18 -1.89 -16.69
C ASN A 169 13.79 -1.30 -16.97
N VAL A 170 12.88 -2.08 -17.57
CA VAL A 170 11.48 -1.66 -17.74
C VAL A 170 10.80 -1.47 -16.39
N LEU A 171 11.02 -2.37 -15.43
CA LEU A 171 10.43 -2.26 -14.09
C LEU A 171 10.96 -1.08 -13.27
N LYS A 172 12.19 -0.63 -13.53
CA LYS A 172 12.75 0.58 -12.88
C LYS A 172 12.10 1.86 -13.39
N ASP A 173 11.63 1.88 -14.64
CA ASP A 173 11.04 3.07 -15.28
C ASP A 173 9.52 3.12 -15.11
N THR A 174 9.09 3.32 -13.87
CA THR A 174 7.67 3.37 -13.49
C THR A 174 6.89 4.47 -14.21
N SER A 175 7.57 5.54 -14.63
CA SER A 175 6.96 6.66 -15.34
C SER A 175 6.41 6.27 -16.72
N HIS A 176 6.99 5.25 -17.36
CA HIS A 176 6.61 4.80 -18.70
C HIS A 176 5.74 3.54 -18.74
N TYR A 177 5.29 3.02 -17.59
CA TYR A 177 4.44 1.81 -17.50
C TYR A 177 3.19 1.82 -18.39
N HIS A 178 2.69 3.02 -18.72
CA HIS A 178 1.52 3.21 -19.59
C HIS A 178 1.83 2.99 -21.09
N SER A 179 3.10 2.87 -21.47
CA SER A 179 3.58 2.80 -22.85
C SER A 179 4.63 1.71 -23.10
N SER A 180 5.36 1.29 -22.07
CA SER A 180 6.28 0.15 -22.13
C SER A 180 5.54 -1.18 -22.18
N LYS A 181 6.23 -2.20 -22.69
CA LYS A 181 5.76 -3.59 -22.76
C LYS A 181 6.90 -4.55 -22.48
N PHE A 182 6.55 -5.78 -22.12
CA PHE A 182 7.51 -6.88 -22.01
C PHE A 182 7.43 -7.77 -23.25
N ALA A 183 8.57 -8.30 -23.68
CA ALA A 183 8.54 -9.42 -24.61
C ALA A 183 8.12 -10.69 -23.86
N ASP A 184 7.25 -11.51 -24.45
CA ASP A 184 6.80 -12.79 -23.87
C ASP A 184 7.99 -13.66 -23.42
N THR A 185 9.04 -13.66 -24.23
CA THR A 185 10.30 -14.37 -23.95
C THR A 185 11.06 -13.85 -22.71
N ASP A 186 10.91 -12.59 -22.32
CA ASP A 186 11.56 -12.05 -21.11
C ASP A 186 10.81 -12.51 -19.86
N VAL A 187 9.47 -12.47 -19.90
CA VAL A 187 8.62 -12.98 -18.81
C VAL A 187 8.76 -14.51 -18.70
N ALA A 188 8.82 -15.23 -19.81
CA ALA A 188 9.02 -16.68 -19.84
C ALA A 188 10.30 -17.12 -19.10
N VAL A 189 11.36 -16.30 -19.12
CA VAL A 189 12.57 -16.56 -18.33
C VAL A 189 12.25 -16.53 -16.83
N LEU A 190 11.56 -15.51 -16.32
CA LEU A 190 11.14 -15.46 -14.91
C LEU A 190 10.30 -16.67 -14.50
N LEU A 191 9.32 -17.03 -15.33
CA LEU A 191 8.42 -18.15 -15.05
C LEU A 191 9.15 -19.49 -15.07
N ARG A 192 10.12 -19.68 -15.98
CA ARG A 192 10.99 -20.85 -15.99
C ARG A 192 11.76 -20.98 -14.68
N LEU A 193 12.33 -19.89 -14.16
CA LEU A 193 13.07 -19.93 -12.90
C LEU A 193 12.17 -20.32 -11.73
N LEU A 194 10.97 -19.72 -11.64
CA LEU A 194 9.99 -20.10 -10.61
C LEU A 194 9.70 -21.61 -10.63
N LYS A 195 9.60 -22.20 -11.82
CA LYS A 195 9.33 -23.64 -12.00
C LYS A 195 10.52 -24.51 -11.66
N THR A 196 11.72 -24.14 -12.12
CA THR A 196 12.89 -25.01 -12.18
C THR A 196 13.90 -24.80 -11.04
N TRP A 197 13.98 -23.61 -10.44
CA TRP A 197 14.97 -23.36 -9.40
C TRP A 197 14.64 -24.08 -8.09
N PRO A 198 15.67 -24.49 -7.31
CA PRO A 198 15.45 -25.00 -5.97
C PRO A 198 14.62 -24.03 -5.14
N ILE A 199 13.71 -24.53 -4.31
CA ILE A 199 12.84 -23.71 -3.47
C ILE A 199 13.62 -22.72 -2.59
N THR A 200 14.85 -23.04 -2.21
CA THR A 200 15.74 -22.16 -1.44
C THR A 200 16.24 -20.94 -2.20
N MET A 201 16.02 -20.88 -3.51
CA MET A 201 16.54 -19.86 -4.42
C MET A 201 15.46 -19.01 -5.10
N ILE A 202 14.16 -19.29 -4.91
CA ILE A 202 13.09 -18.66 -5.70
C ILE A 202 12.67 -17.26 -5.21
N PHE A 203 12.96 -16.87 -3.96
CA PHE A 203 12.48 -15.57 -3.44
C PHE A 203 12.82 -14.34 -4.28
N PRO A 204 14.03 -14.14 -4.86
CA PRO A 204 14.29 -12.95 -5.67
C PRO A 204 13.52 -12.98 -7.00
N VAL A 205 13.16 -14.17 -7.49
CA VAL A 205 12.30 -14.31 -8.67
C VAL A 205 10.87 -13.90 -8.34
N ILE A 206 10.36 -14.33 -7.18
CA ILE A 206 9.05 -13.89 -6.66
C ILE A 206 9.05 -12.38 -6.41
N ASP A 207 10.14 -11.82 -5.88
CA ASP A 207 10.28 -10.39 -5.62
C ASP A 207 10.32 -9.56 -6.92
N THR A 208 10.84 -10.14 -8.01
CA THR A 208 10.75 -9.54 -9.35
C THR A 208 9.31 -9.62 -9.89
N LEU A 209 8.65 -10.78 -9.73
CA LEU A 209 7.26 -10.98 -10.17
C LEU A 209 6.28 -10.03 -9.46
N ARG A 210 6.54 -9.75 -8.18
CA ARG A 210 5.81 -8.76 -7.36
C ARG A 210 5.84 -7.36 -7.97
N MET A 211 6.91 -7.00 -8.69
CA MET A 211 7.00 -5.74 -9.41
C MET A 211 6.40 -5.84 -10.81
N LEU A 212 6.56 -6.98 -11.48
CA LEU A 212 5.97 -7.25 -12.79
C LEU A 212 4.45 -7.05 -12.78
N ILE A 213 3.77 -7.54 -11.74
CA ILE A 213 2.31 -7.44 -11.63
C ILE A 213 1.82 -5.98 -11.50
N LEU A 214 2.65 -5.06 -11.02
CA LEU A 214 2.26 -3.64 -10.92
C LEU A 214 2.29 -2.93 -12.28
N HIS A 215 2.96 -3.52 -13.27
CA HIS A 215 2.98 -3.03 -14.64
C HIS A 215 1.76 -3.59 -15.40
N PRO A 216 0.94 -2.76 -16.08
CA PRO A 216 -0.26 -3.22 -16.79
C PRO A 216 0.00 -4.33 -17.82
N ASP A 217 1.00 -4.16 -18.69
CA ASP A 217 1.41 -5.19 -19.65
C ASP A 217 1.93 -6.46 -18.95
N GLY A 218 2.81 -6.34 -17.95
CA GLY A 218 3.32 -7.47 -17.16
C GLY A 218 2.22 -8.28 -16.47
N ALA A 219 1.20 -7.60 -15.94
CA ALA A 219 0.00 -8.24 -15.39
C ALA A 219 -0.77 -9.03 -16.45
N ASN A 220 -0.97 -8.47 -17.65
CA ASN A 220 -1.67 -9.17 -18.72
C ASN A 220 -0.88 -10.39 -19.23
N VAL A 221 0.44 -10.29 -19.35
CA VAL A 221 1.28 -11.43 -19.75
C VAL A 221 1.22 -12.52 -18.69
N LEU A 222 1.33 -12.19 -17.41
CA LEU A 222 1.26 -13.19 -16.33
C LEU A 222 -0.11 -13.88 -16.28
N LEU A 223 -1.21 -13.16 -16.54
CA LEU A 223 -2.56 -13.71 -16.52
C LEU A 223 -2.72 -14.91 -17.47
N GLN A 224 -2.06 -14.89 -18.63
CA GLN A 224 -2.07 -16.02 -19.59
C GLN A 224 -1.52 -17.32 -18.98
N HIS A 225 -0.63 -17.20 -17.99
CA HIS A 225 -0.03 -18.34 -17.27
C HIS A 225 -0.81 -18.73 -16.01
N VAL A 226 -1.79 -17.93 -15.61
CA VAL A 226 -2.74 -18.25 -14.52
C VAL A 226 -3.96 -18.98 -15.09
N GLU A 227 -4.41 -18.62 -16.29
CA GLU A 227 -5.54 -19.25 -16.97
C GLU A 227 -5.17 -20.56 -17.69
N ALA A 228 -3.88 -20.90 -17.77
CA ALA A 228 -3.39 -22.16 -18.32
C ALA A 228 -3.66 -23.35 -17.37
N GLU A 229 -3.54 -24.59 -17.86
CA GLU A 229 -3.72 -25.81 -17.04
C GLU A 229 -2.82 -25.85 -15.79
N ASN A 230 -1.66 -25.18 -15.84
CA ASN A 230 -0.71 -25.07 -14.74
C ASN A 230 -0.67 -23.63 -14.23
N ASP A 231 -1.64 -23.29 -13.38
CA ASP A 231 -1.75 -22.01 -12.71
C ASP A 231 -0.49 -21.71 -11.89
N ILE A 232 0.30 -20.74 -12.37
CA ILE A 232 1.56 -20.38 -11.76
C ILE A 232 1.41 -19.78 -10.35
N LEU A 233 0.29 -19.10 -10.05
CA LEU A 233 0.06 -18.52 -8.72
C LEU A 233 -0.24 -19.62 -7.70
N MET A 234 -1.04 -20.62 -8.08
CA MET A 234 -1.25 -21.81 -7.24
C MET A 234 0.03 -22.62 -7.05
N GLU A 235 0.89 -22.70 -8.06
CA GLU A 235 2.22 -23.33 -7.93
C GLU A 235 3.09 -22.61 -6.89
N ILE A 236 3.07 -21.27 -6.88
CA ILE A 236 3.77 -20.47 -5.87
C ILE A 236 3.20 -20.75 -4.47
N ILE A 237 1.88 -20.72 -4.30
CA ILE A 237 1.21 -21.04 -3.02
C ILE A 237 1.67 -22.41 -2.52
N LYS A 238 1.57 -23.44 -3.38
CA LYS A 238 1.99 -24.80 -3.04
C LYS A 238 3.43 -24.84 -2.54
N LYS A 239 4.36 -24.19 -3.26
CA LYS A 239 5.78 -24.13 -2.89
C LYS A 239 5.99 -23.42 -1.55
N VAL A 240 5.39 -22.25 -1.33
CA VAL A 240 5.66 -21.46 -0.11
C VAL A 240 4.98 -22.01 1.14
N SER A 241 3.94 -22.82 0.97
CA SER A 241 3.28 -23.56 2.03
C SER A 241 3.94 -24.92 2.35
N GLU A 242 5.04 -25.29 1.67
CA GLU A 242 5.80 -26.50 2.04
C GLU A 242 6.44 -26.34 3.43
N ASN A 243 6.47 -27.43 4.20
CA ASN A 243 7.07 -27.45 5.53
C ASN A 243 8.51 -28.00 5.47
N PRO A 244 9.51 -27.29 6.04
CA PRO A 244 9.41 -26.00 6.70
C PRO A 244 9.29 -24.82 5.72
N SER A 245 8.43 -23.86 6.04
CA SER A 245 8.25 -22.65 5.23
C SER A 245 9.53 -21.80 5.25
N LEU A 246 9.96 -21.32 4.07
CA LEU A 246 11.14 -20.45 3.97
C LEU A 246 10.72 -18.97 4.12
N PRO A 247 11.24 -18.23 5.13
CA PRO A 247 10.79 -16.87 5.42
C PRO A 247 10.88 -15.90 4.24
N ALA A 248 11.96 -15.97 3.44
CA ALA A 248 12.14 -15.08 2.29
C ALA A 248 11.09 -15.35 1.19
N ASN A 249 10.78 -16.63 0.93
CA ASN A 249 9.74 -17.00 -0.04
C ASN A 249 8.36 -16.55 0.46
N LEU A 250 8.07 -16.79 1.74
CA LEU A 250 6.79 -16.43 2.35
C LEU A 250 6.55 -14.91 2.27
N LEU A 251 7.56 -14.09 2.63
CA LEU A 251 7.45 -12.63 2.64
C LEU A 251 7.31 -12.04 1.23
N THR A 252 8.08 -12.53 0.27
CA THR A 252 7.99 -12.05 -1.12
C THR A 252 6.66 -12.48 -1.75
N SER A 253 6.16 -13.67 -1.42
CA SER A 253 4.88 -14.18 -1.93
C SER A 253 3.69 -13.42 -1.39
N ILE A 254 3.58 -13.22 -0.08
CA ILE A 254 2.44 -12.48 0.50
C ILE A 254 2.33 -11.05 -0.08
N ARG A 255 3.47 -10.44 -0.41
CA ARG A 255 3.52 -9.14 -1.09
C ARG A 255 3.14 -9.24 -2.57
N LEU A 256 3.55 -10.29 -3.28
CA LEU A 256 3.08 -10.58 -4.63
C LEU A 256 1.55 -10.72 -4.66
N PHE A 257 0.98 -11.53 -3.76
CA PHE A 257 -0.47 -11.74 -3.66
C PHE A 257 -1.21 -10.45 -3.27
N SER A 258 -0.63 -9.61 -2.42
CA SER A 258 -1.17 -8.28 -2.13
C SER A 258 -1.18 -7.38 -3.36
N ASN A 259 -0.16 -7.47 -4.23
CA ASN A 259 -0.07 -6.66 -5.44
C ASN A 259 -0.99 -7.12 -6.59
N LEU A 260 -1.46 -8.38 -6.58
CA LEU A 260 -2.47 -8.85 -7.54
C LEU A 260 -3.72 -7.95 -7.53
N PHE A 261 -4.08 -7.42 -6.36
CA PHE A 261 -5.23 -6.52 -6.19
C PHE A 261 -5.09 -5.19 -6.94
N LYS A 262 -3.91 -4.84 -7.44
CA LYS A 262 -3.73 -3.64 -8.28
C LYS A 262 -4.52 -3.73 -9.59
N ASN A 263 -4.70 -4.95 -10.13
CA ASN A 263 -5.32 -5.16 -11.44
C ASN A 263 -6.61 -5.97 -11.28
N SER A 264 -7.71 -5.41 -11.78
CA SER A 264 -9.04 -6.01 -11.69
C SER A 264 -9.16 -7.35 -12.42
N CYS A 265 -8.28 -7.64 -13.37
CA CYS A 265 -8.23 -8.94 -14.05
C CYS A 265 -7.98 -10.12 -13.09
N TYR A 266 -7.34 -9.90 -11.93
CA TYR A 266 -7.12 -10.95 -10.93
C TYR A 266 -8.25 -11.09 -9.91
N PHE A 267 -9.26 -10.21 -9.90
CA PHE A 267 -10.27 -10.21 -8.83
C PHE A 267 -11.08 -11.50 -8.76
N ASN A 268 -11.43 -12.09 -9.91
CA ASN A 268 -12.14 -13.37 -9.93
C ASN A 268 -11.25 -14.52 -9.46
N TRP A 269 -9.96 -14.48 -9.78
CA TRP A 269 -8.99 -15.47 -9.34
C TRP A 269 -8.79 -15.40 -7.82
N LEU A 270 -8.55 -14.19 -7.28
CA LEU A 270 -8.41 -13.92 -5.85
C LEU A 270 -9.66 -14.34 -5.07
N GLN A 271 -10.86 -14.06 -5.59
CA GLN A 271 -12.10 -14.48 -4.95
C GLN A 271 -12.21 -16.02 -4.91
N ARG A 272 -11.90 -16.69 -6.03
CA ARG A 272 -12.00 -18.15 -6.16
C ARG A 272 -11.01 -18.89 -5.25
N HIS A 273 -9.76 -18.42 -5.18
CA HIS A 273 -8.67 -19.07 -4.45
C HIS A 273 -8.38 -18.42 -3.09
N ARG A 274 -9.36 -17.69 -2.54
CA ARG A 274 -9.22 -16.94 -1.29
C ARG A 274 -8.79 -17.84 -0.14
N ILE A 275 -9.36 -19.03 -0.02
CA ILE A 275 -9.08 -19.95 1.09
C ILE A 275 -7.61 -20.37 1.03
N GLU A 276 -7.15 -20.82 -0.12
CA GLU A 276 -5.77 -21.27 -0.32
C GLU A 276 -4.76 -20.14 -0.06
N VAL A 277 -5.08 -18.91 -0.50
CA VAL A 277 -4.25 -17.74 -0.25
C VAL A 277 -4.22 -17.39 1.25
N LEU A 278 -5.37 -17.32 1.92
CA LEU A 278 -5.42 -16.94 3.33
C LEU A 278 -4.76 -18.00 4.23
N ASP A 279 -5.02 -19.28 3.98
CA ASP A 279 -4.46 -20.38 4.76
C ASP A 279 -2.93 -20.41 4.63
N ALA A 280 -2.40 -20.20 3.42
CA ALA A 280 -0.97 -20.20 3.14
C ALA A 280 -0.18 -19.14 3.94
N PHE A 281 -0.81 -18.02 4.27
CA PHE A 281 -0.15 -16.89 4.93
C PHE A 281 -0.66 -16.61 6.35
N SER A 282 -1.61 -17.40 6.84
CA SER A 282 -2.28 -17.20 8.13
C SER A 282 -1.31 -17.04 9.30
N SER A 283 -0.22 -17.80 9.36
CA SER A 283 0.78 -17.71 10.43
C SER A 283 1.59 -16.40 10.44
N CYS A 284 1.47 -15.55 9.42
CA CYS A 284 2.24 -14.32 9.31
C CYS A 284 1.84 -13.25 10.35
N TYR A 285 0.61 -13.25 10.86
CA TYR A 285 0.17 -12.25 11.84
C TYR A 285 0.87 -12.39 13.19
N SER A 286 1.19 -13.62 13.61
CA SER A 286 1.84 -13.91 14.90
C SER A 286 3.37 -13.97 14.78
N SER A 287 3.92 -13.71 13.59
CA SER A 287 5.36 -13.67 13.38
C SER A 287 6.01 -12.54 14.20
N PRO A 288 7.19 -12.76 14.81
CA PRO A 288 7.92 -11.68 15.48
C PRO A 288 8.48 -10.63 14.51
N ASN A 289 8.49 -10.92 13.20
CA ASN A 289 8.96 -9.98 12.19
C ASN A 289 7.78 -9.15 11.66
N LYS A 290 7.80 -7.85 12.01
CA LYS A 290 6.80 -6.85 11.61
C LYS A 290 6.48 -6.81 10.12
N ASN A 291 7.40 -7.22 9.24
CA ASN A 291 7.13 -7.25 7.80
C ASN A 291 6.10 -8.31 7.42
N PHE A 292 6.07 -9.44 8.12
CA PHE A 292 5.03 -10.46 7.90
C PHE A 292 3.68 -9.97 8.41
N GLN A 293 3.65 -9.41 9.62
CA GLN A 293 2.46 -8.83 10.22
C GLN A 293 1.85 -7.79 9.27
N LEU A 294 2.68 -6.83 8.82
CA LEU A 294 2.24 -5.77 7.92
C LEU A 294 1.73 -6.33 6.59
N SER A 295 2.45 -7.29 6.01
CA SER A 295 2.06 -7.86 4.72
C SER A 295 0.75 -8.65 4.80
N TYR A 296 0.52 -9.38 5.89
CA TYR A 296 -0.73 -10.12 6.09
C TYR A 296 -1.90 -9.19 6.38
N SER A 297 -1.74 -8.20 7.27
CA SER A 297 -2.79 -7.19 7.49
C SER A 297 -3.15 -6.42 6.20
N THR A 298 -2.18 -6.23 5.30
CA THR A 298 -2.43 -5.63 3.98
C THR A 298 -3.27 -6.52 3.09
N LEU A 299 -2.91 -7.81 3.03
CA LEU A 299 -3.67 -8.82 2.29
C LEU A 299 -5.11 -8.89 2.78
N ILE A 300 -5.32 -8.94 4.10
CA ILE A 300 -6.65 -8.92 4.74
C ILE A 300 -7.43 -7.66 4.37
N LEU A 301 -6.82 -6.48 4.45
CA LEU A 301 -7.48 -5.22 4.09
C LEU A 301 -7.87 -5.16 2.60
N ASN A 302 -7.00 -5.63 1.71
CA ASN A 302 -7.31 -5.70 0.28
C ASN A 302 -8.45 -6.67 -0.02
N TYR A 303 -8.47 -7.83 0.64
CA TYR A 303 -9.59 -8.77 0.53
C TYR A 303 -10.90 -8.18 1.07
N ALA A 304 -10.87 -7.44 2.18
CA ALA A 304 -12.05 -6.76 2.69
C ALA A 304 -12.66 -5.84 1.62
N VAL A 305 -11.84 -5.00 0.97
CA VAL A 305 -12.28 -4.12 -0.12
C VAL A 305 -12.87 -4.92 -1.29
N LEU A 306 -12.16 -5.96 -1.76
CA LEU A 306 -12.62 -6.80 -2.87
C LEU A 306 -13.96 -7.49 -2.57
N LEU A 307 -14.09 -8.10 -1.40
CA LEU A 307 -15.25 -8.94 -1.07
C LEU A 307 -16.49 -8.09 -0.73
N ILE A 308 -16.30 -6.86 -0.27
CA ILE A 308 -17.36 -5.84 -0.21
C ILE A 308 -17.89 -5.54 -1.61
N GLU A 309 -17.00 -5.26 -2.57
CA GLU A 309 -17.39 -4.98 -3.97
C GLU A 309 -18.12 -6.18 -4.60
N LYS A 310 -17.61 -7.39 -4.36
CA LYS A 310 -18.18 -8.65 -4.87
C LYS A 310 -19.44 -9.10 -4.13
N LYS A 311 -19.81 -8.45 -3.02
CA LYS A 311 -20.93 -8.84 -2.13
C LYS A 311 -20.85 -10.31 -1.67
N ASP A 312 -19.63 -10.79 -1.43
CA ASP A 312 -19.34 -12.17 -1.03
C ASP A 312 -19.45 -12.31 0.48
N LEU A 313 -20.62 -12.71 0.99
CA LEU A 313 -20.88 -12.82 2.44
C LEU A 313 -19.93 -13.82 3.13
N GLU A 314 -19.70 -14.97 2.52
CA GLU A 314 -18.83 -16.01 3.09
C GLU A 314 -17.39 -15.52 3.17
N GLY A 315 -16.88 -14.94 2.08
CA GLY A 315 -15.56 -14.37 2.06
C GLY A 315 -15.38 -13.21 3.03
N GLN A 316 -16.36 -12.32 3.12
CA GLN A 316 -16.34 -11.23 4.10
C GLN A 316 -16.31 -11.76 5.54
N SER A 317 -17.01 -12.87 5.83
CA SER A 317 -17.01 -13.49 7.16
C SER A 317 -15.65 -14.09 7.50
N GLN A 318 -15.02 -14.78 6.55
CA GLN A 318 -13.68 -15.33 6.71
C GLN A 318 -12.63 -14.24 6.98
N VAL A 319 -12.68 -13.16 6.19
CA VAL A 319 -11.74 -12.04 6.31
C VAL A 319 -11.98 -11.23 7.57
N LEU A 320 -13.24 -11.10 8.01
CA LEU A 320 -13.58 -10.50 9.30
C LEU A 320 -12.92 -11.29 10.45
N SER A 321 -13.06 -12.62 10.47
CA SER A 321 -12.45 -13.46 11.51
C SER A 321 -10.93 -13.25 11.57
N ALA A 322 -10.26 -13.27 10.41
CA ALA A 322 -8.82 -13.02 10.34
C ALA A 322 -8.44 -11.60 10.80
N ALA A 323 -9.24 -10.58 10.44
CA ALA A 323 -8.99 -9.20 10.87
C ALA A 323 -9.15 -9.03 12.39
N LEU A 324 -10.13 -9.70 13.01
CA LEU A 324 -10.32 -9.65 14.46
C LEU A 324 -9.19 -10.37 15.19
N GLU A 325 -8.75 -11.53 14.72
CA GLU A 325 -7.59 -12.26 15.26
C GLU A 325 -6.33 -11.38 15.27
N ILE A 326 -6.07 -10.67 14.17
CA ILE A 326 -4.97 -9.69 14.09
C ILE A 326 -5.17 -8.54 15.10
N ALA A 327 -6.38 -7.99 15.21
CA ALA A 327 -6.65 -6.84 16.08
C ALA A 327 -6.47 -7.16 17.57
N GLU A 328 -6.72 -8.40 17.97
CA GLU A 328 -6.57 -8.88 19.35
C GLU A 328 -5.13 -9.21 19.75
N GLU A 329 -4.23 -9.41 18.77
CA GLU A 329 -2.82 -9.70 19.02
C GLU A 329 -2.15 -8.58 19.84
N GLN A 330 -1.50 -8.93 20.95
CA GLN A 330 -1.01 -7.97 21.95
C GLN A 330 0.26 -7.25 21.49
N ASN A 331 1.17 -7.98 20.83
CA ASN A 331 2.49 -7.49 20.43
C ASN A 331 2.58 -7.18 18.93
N LEU A 332 1.48 -6.73 18.34
CA LEU A 332 1.41 -6.44 16.92
C LEU A 332 1.97 -5.04 16.62
N GLU A 333 2.68 -4.94 15.50
CA GLU A 333 3.09 -3.65 14.94
C GLU A 333 1.87 -2.75 14.63
N VAL A 334 2.04 -1.44 14.86
CA VAL A 334 0.94 -0.48 14.90
C VAL A 334 0.21 -0.35 13.55
N ASP A 335 0.94 -0.25 12.43
CA ASP A 335 0.34 -0.21 11.08
C ASP A 335 -0.44 -1.50 10.77
N SER A 336 0.07 -2.63 11.22
CA SER A 336 -0.57 -3.94 11.06
C SER A 336 -1.89 -4.01 11.82
N LYS A 337 -1.92 -3.52 13.06
CA LYS A 337 -3.16 -3.42 13.86
C LYS A 337 -4.14 -2.43 13.25
N PHE A 338 -3.65 -1.28 12.82
CA PHE A 338 -4.47 -0.25 12.17
C PHE A 338 -5.15 -0.78 10.90
N ARG A 339 -4.41 -1.47 10.01
CA ARG A 339 -4.98 -2.06 8.77
C ARG A 339 -6.06 -3.10 9.07
N ALA A 340 -5.87 -3.94 10.08
CA ALA A 340 -6.87 -4.92 10.49
C ALA A 340 -8.15 -4.24 11.02
N LEU A 341 -8.03 -3.22 11.86
CA LEU A 341 -9.17 -2.45 12.36
C LEU A 341 -9.90 -1.73 11.21
N VAL A 342 -9.18 -1.12 10.27
CA VAL A 342 -9.78 -0.52 9.07
C VAL A 342 -10.52 -1.57 8.25
N ALA A 343 -9.99 -2.77 8.10
CA ALA A 343 -10.66 -3.88 7.40
C ALA A 343 -11.98 -4.24 8.11
N THR A 344 -11.94 -4.45 9.43
CA THR A 344 -13.11 -4.73 10.27
C THR A 344 -14.17 -3.64 10.13
N GLY A 345 -13.81 -2.37 10.31
CA GLY A 345 -14.76 -1.27 10.20
C GLY A 345 -15.33 -1.10 8.79
N SER A 346 -14.54 -1.35 7.75
CA SER A 346 -15.02 -1.34 6.35
C SER A 346 -16.04 -2.43 6.10
N LEU A 347 -15.78 -3.66 6.58
CA LEU A 347 -16.68 -4.81 6.49
C LEU A 347 -17.99 -4.59 7.27
N MET A 348 -17.92 -3.89 8.40
CA MET A 348 -19.11 -3.54 9.19
C MET A 348 -19.96 -2.43 8.55
N LEU A 349 -19.32 -1.45 7.90
CA LEU A 349 -20.01 -0.29 7.35
C LEU A 349 -20.59 -0.56 5.97
N ASP A 350 -19.77 -1.04 5.03
CA ASP A 350 -20.16 -1.25 3.63
C ASP A 350 -20.38 -2.73 3.30
N GLY A 351 -19.99 -3.65 4.18
CA GLY A 351 -20.16 -5.08 4.00
C GLY A 351 -21.48 -5.64 4.54
N LEU A 352 -21.59 -6.96 4.50
CA LEU A 352 -22.75 -7.76 4.87
C LEU A 352 -22.61 -8.41 6.25
N VAL A 353 -21.49 -8.17 6.94
CA VAL A 353 -21.05 -8.94 8.11
C VAL A 353 -21.09 -8.16 9.43
N LYS A 354 -21.77 -7.00 9.46
CA LYS A 354 -21.90 -6.18 10.69
C LYS A 354 -22.44 -6.97 11.89
N ARG A 355 -23.49 -7.78 11.68
CA ARG A 355 -24.08 -8.61 12.76
C ARG A 355 -23.10 -9.67 13.25
N ILE A 356 -22.39 -10.33 12.34
CA ILE A 356 -21.36 -11.32 12.66
C ILE A 356 -20.24 -10.68 13.48
N ALA A 357 -19.82 -9.45 13.12
CA ALA A 357 -18.83 -8.71 13.90
C ALA A 357 -19.31 -8.40 15.33
N LEU A 358 -20.58 -8.04 15.50
CA LEU A 358 -21.18 -7.83 16.83
C LEU A 358 -21.22 -9.13 17.65
N ASP A 359 -21.54 -10.26 17.01
CA ASP A 359 -21.54 -11.57 17.66
C ASP A 359 -20.11 -12.02 18.08
N PHE A 360 -19.08 -11.55 17.36
CA PHE A 360 -17.67 -11.70 17.72
C PHE A 360 -17.13 -10.59 18.64
N ASP A 361 -18.02 -9.86 19.33
CA ASP A 361 -17.65 -8.89 20.35
C ASP A 361 -16.69 -7.78 19.87
N VAL A 362 -16.84 -7.37 18.61
CA VAL A 362 -16.07 -6.25 18.02
C VAL A 362 -16.18 -4.96 18.84
N ALA A 363 -17.23 -4.81 19.64
CA ALA A 363 -17.42 -3.69 20.55
C ALA A 363 -16.29 -3.60 21.61
N ASN A 364 -15.81 -4.71 22.13
CA ASN A 364 -14.70 -4.71 23.10
C ASN A 364 -13.36 -4.43 22.41
N ILE A 365 -13.14 -4.98 21.22
CA ILE A 365 -11.97 -4.66 20.38
C ILE A 365 -11.93 -3.16 20.06
N ALA A 366 -13.07 -2.57 19.69
CA ALA A 366 -13.17 -1.14 19.37
C ALA A 366 -12.85 -0.25 20.59
N LYS A 367 -13.36 -0.59 21.78
CA LYS A 367 -13.03 0.13 23.02
C LYS A 367 -11.55 0.05 23.37
N ALA A 368 -10.94 -1.13 23.24
CA ALA A 368 -9.52 -1.33 23.49
C ALA A 368 -8.66 -0.54 22.50
N ALA A 369 -9.01 -0.58 21.20
CA ALA A 369 -8.34 0.20 20.17
C ALA A 369 -8.45 1.71 20.42
N LYS A 370 -9.65 2.19 20.78
CA LYS A 370 -9.89 3.60 21.12
C LYS A 370 -9.04 4.08 22.30
N ALA A 371 -8.77 3.21 23.27
CA ALA A 371 -7.90 3.50 24.41
C ALA A 371 -6.39 3.44 24.09
N SER A 372 -6.01 3.10 22.86
CA SER A 372 -4.62 3.10 22.41
C SER A 372 -3.97 4.47 22.55
N LYS A 373 -2.67 4.48 22.87
CA LYS A 373 -1.84 5.71 22.85
C LYS A 373 -1.48 6.15 21.43
N ASP A 374 -1.58 5.24 20.46
CA ASP A 374 -1.35 5.56 19.06
C ASP A 374 -2.61 6.21 18.46
N SER A 375 -2.44 7.39 17.86
CA SER A 375 -3.56 8.24 17.41
C SER A 375 -4.39 7.58 16.33
N LYS A 376 -3.79 6.99 15.29
CA LYS A 376 -4.54 6.35 14.20
C LYS A 376 -5.30 5.11 14.69
N VAL A 377 -4.72 4.32 15.61
CA VAL A 377 -5.41 3.16 16.22
C VAL A 377 -6.57 3.63 17.11
N SER A 378 -6.37 4.69 17.89
CA SER A 378 -7.42 5.28 18.72
C SER A 378 -8.59 5.79 17.88
N GLU A 379 -8.29 6.49 16.80
CA GLU A 379 -9.27 7.08 15.90
C GLU A 379 -10.08 6.02 15.15
N VAL A 380 -9.45 4.98 14.58
CA VAL A 380 -10.21 3.89 13.93
C VAL A 380 -11.02 3.09 14.95
N GLY A 381 -10.53 2.94 16.19
CA GLY A 381 -11.30 2.36 17.28
C GLY A 381 -12.58 3.15 17.58
N ALA A 382 -12.50 4.49 17.56
CA ALA A 382 -13.66 5.36 17.72
C ALA A 382 -14.66 5.25 16.56
N ASP A 383 -14.17 5.15 15.32
CA ASP A 383 -15.01 4.93 14.14
C ASP A 383 -15.82 3.61 14.26
N ILE A 384 -15.16 2.51 14.63
CA ILE A 384 -15.81 1.21 14.82
C ILE A 384 -16.78 1.23 16.00
N GLU A 385 -16.41 1.86 17.12
CA GLU A 385 -17.30 1.99 18.28
C GLU A 385 -18.62 2.69 17.89
N LEU A 386 -18.54 3.72 17.03
CA LEU A 386 -19.73 4.42 16.53
C LEU A 386 -20.63 3.51 15.68
N LEU A 387 -20.05 2.61 14.86
CA LEU A 387 -20.81 1.62 14.09
C LEU A 387 -21.56 0.62 14.96
N THR A 388 -21.00 0.24 16.12
CA THR A 388 -21.67 -0.71 17.04
C THR A 388 -22.94 -0.13 17.68
N LYS A 389 -23.05 1.20 17.76
CA LYS A 389 -24.18 1.92 18.38
C LYS A 389 -25.27 2.29 17.39
N THR A 390 -24.94 2.33 16.10
CA THR A 390 -25.90 2.68 15.05
C THR A 390 -26.60 1.39 14.62
N SER A 391 -27.93 1.31 14.66
CA SER A 391 -28.69 0.10 14.29
C SER A 391 -28.59 -0.18 12.79
#